data_AF-A0A944C6C6-F1
#
_entry.id   AF-A0A944C6C6-F1
#
_cell.length_a   1.000
_cell.length_b   1.000
_cell.length_c   1.000
_cell.angle_alpha   90.00
_cell.angle_beta   90.00
_cell.angle_gamma   90.00
#
_symmetry.space_group_name_H-M   'P 1'
#
loop_
_entity.id
_entity.type
_entity.pdbx_description
1 polymer ?
#
loop_
_entity_poly.entity_id
_entity_poly.type
_entity_poly.pdbx_seq_one_letter_code
_entity_poly.pdbx_strand_id
1 'polypeptide(L)' 'MSERKKVNFELDLEELGGLSIEDVKCAACSGYGNCGYRQYRLYEGKPLLICQLKKKTLLGQDA' A
#
# COMPACT_ATOMS: atom_id res chain seq x y z
N MET A 1 7.52 -30.54 5.58
CA MET A 1 7.94 -29.23 6.12
C MET A 1 7.57 -28.19 5.09
N SER A 2 6.53 -27.38 5.31
CA SER A 2 6.15 -26.31 4.35
C SER A 2 7.18 -25.19 4.41
N GLU A 3 7.87 -24.97 3.29
CA GLU A 3 8.75 -23.82 3.11
C GLU A 3 7.92 -22.53 3.25
N ARG A 4 8.13 -21.79 4.35
CA ARG A 4 7.51 -20.47 4.52
C ARG A 4 8.13 -19.52 3.50
N LYS A 5 7.38 -19.24 2.43
CA LYS A 5 7.76 -18.23 1.42
C LYS A 5 8.02 -16.92 2.15
N LYS A 6 9.25 -16.40 2.10
CA LYS A 6 9.58 -15.08 2.65
C LYS A 6 8.74 -14.04 1.91
N VAL A 7 7.83 -13.39 2.61
CA VAL A 7 7.08 -12.25 2.06
C VAL A 7 7.99 -11.03 2.13
N ASN A 8 8.32 -10.45 0.97
CA ASN A 8 9.01 -9.16 0.94
C ASN A 8 7.99 -8.06 1.27
N PHE A 9 8.26 -7.32 2.35
CA PHE A 9 7.42 -6.22 2.79
C PHE A 9 7.86 -4.87 2.22
N GLU A 10 9.06 -4.79 1.65
CA GLU A 10 9.55 -3.56 1.03
C GLU A 10 8.66 -3.18 -0.16
N LEU A 11 8.32 -1.90 -0.23
CA LEU A 11 7.58 -1.30 -1.32
C LEU A 11 8.51 -1.16 -2.51
N ASP A 12 8.13 -1.81 -3.60
CA ASP A 12 8.72 -1.49 -4.89
C ASP A 12 7.97 -0.30 -5.50
N LEU A 13 8.72 0.74 -5.90
CA LEU A 13 8.15 1.95 -6.48
C LEU A 13 7.46 1.66 -7.83
N GLU A 14 7.87 0.61 -8.55
CA GLU A 14 7.16 0.17 -9.75
C GLU A 14 5.72 -0.26 -9.43
N GLU A 15 5.48 -0.81 -8.22
CA GLU A 15 4.12 -1.13 -7.78
C GLU A 15 3.23 0.10 -7.68
N LEU A 16 3.78 1.31 -7.48
CA LEU A 16 2.99 2.53 -7.37
C LEU A 16 2.43 3.01 -8.72
N GLY A 17 2.90 2.46 -9.85
CA GLY A 17 2.40 2.83 -11.17
C GLY A 17 2.67 4.30 -11.54
N GLY A 18 3.78 4.86 -11.05
CA GLY A 18 4.15 6.26 -11.27
C GLY A 18 3.59 7.26 -10.26
N LEU A 19 2.81 6.81 -9.27
CA LEU A 19 2.34 7.66 -8.18
C LEU A 19 3.42 7.85 -7.12
N SER A 20 3.38 9.00 -6.43
CA SER A 20 4.23 9.21 -5.25
C SER A 20 3.67 8.49 -4.02
N ILE A 21 4.52 8.28 -3.01
CA ILE A 21 4.09 7.72 -1.72
C ILE A 21 3.02 8.61 -1.06
N GLU A 22 3.14 9.93 -1.19
CA GLU A 22 2.21 10.89 -0.60
C GLU A 22 0.81 10.79 -1.24
N ASP A 23 0.78 10.53 -2.54
CA ASP A 23 -0.47 10.29 -3.28
C ASP A 23 -1.22 9.09 -2.75
N VAL A 24 -0.52 8.02 -2.38
CA VAL A 24 -1.16 6.77 -1.95
C VAL A 24 -1.17 6.56 -0.44
N LYS A 25 -0.64 7.50 0.35
CA LYS A 25 -0.56 7.38 1.81
C LYS A 25 -1.94 7.20 2.44
N CYS A 26 -2.05 6.24 3.35
CA CYS A 26 -3.29 5.95 4.06
C CYS A 26 -3.66 7.10 5.01
N ALA A 27 -4.82 7.72 4.79
CA ALA A 27 -5.35 8.79 5.63
C ALA A 27 -6.14 8.29 6.86
N ALA A 28 -6.19 6.98 7.11
CA ALA A 28 -6.93 6.37 8.20
C ALA A 28 -8.40 6.86 8.32
N CYS A 29 -9.11 6.94 7.18
CA CYS A 29 -10.45 7.54 7.09
C CYS A 29 -11.50 6.96 8.05
N SER A 30 -11.37 5.71 8.49
CA SER A 30 -12.28 5.07 9.46
C SER A 30 -11.82 5.16 10.92
N GLY A 31 -10.82 5.99 11.24
CA GLY A 31 -10.29 6.18 12.60
C GLY A 31 -9.36 5.04 13.08
N TYR A 32 -9.73 3.78 12.81
CA TYR A 32 -8.90 2.60 13.14
C TYR A 32 -8.12 2.05 11.92
N GLY A 33 -8.32 2.64 10.74
CA GLY A 33 -7.73 2.14 9.50
C GLY A 33 -8.24 0.74 9.12
N ASN A 34 -9.48 0.42 9.49
CA ASN A 34 -10.15 -0.84 9.17
C ASN A 34 -11.02 -0.76 7.90
N CYS A 35 -10.88 0.29 7.09
CA CYS A 35 -11.69 0.49 5.89
C CYS A 35 -11.51 -0.58 4.80
N GLY A 36 -10.70 -1.62 5.04
CA GLY A 36 -10.46 -2.74 4.13
C GLY A 36 -9.40 -2.49 3.06
N TYR A 37 -9.00 -1.23 2.83
CA TYR A 37 -8.06 -0.85 1.76
C TYR A 37 -6.66 -0.51 2.25
N ARG A 38 -6.41 -0.58 3.56
CA ARG A 38 -5.12 -0.28 4.16
C ARG A 38 -4.16 -1.45 3.95
N GLN A 39 -3.00 -1.18 3.35
CA GLN A 39 -1.91 -2.14 3.21
C GLN A 39 -0.66 -1.63 3.92
N TYR A 40 0.02 -2.54 4.60
CA TYR A 40 1.32 -2.28 5.23
C TYR A 40 2.45 -2.61 4.25
N ARG A 41 3.42 -1.70 4.14
CA ARG A 41 4.68 -1.86 3.41
C ARG A 41 5.82 -1.27 4.22
N LEU A 42 7.05 -1.60 3.84
CA LEU A 42 8.26 -0.89 4.26
C LEU A 42 8.72 0.00 3.11
N TYR A 43 9.20 1.21 3.42
CA TYR A 43 9.89 2.05 2.45
C TYR A 43 11.17 2.57 3.10
N GLU A 44 12.31 2.19 2.52
CA GLU A 44 13.64 2.39 3.10
C GLU A 44 13.73 1.84 4.52
N GLY A 45 13.11 0.67 4.75
CA GLY A 45 13.04 0.02 6.06
C GLY A 45 12.11 0.71 7.07
N LYS A 46 11.40 1.78 6.70
CA LYS A 46 10.43 2.47 7.56
C LYS A 46 9.00 1.99 7.28
N PRO A 47 8.15 1.83 8.33
CA PRO A 47 6.76 1.43 8.15
C PRO A 47 5.99 2.49 7.36
N LEU A 48 5.33 2.04 6.30
CA LEU A 48 4.46 2.85 5.45
C LEU A 48 3.10 2.19 5.31
N LEU A 49 2.06 3.02 5.37
CA LEU A 49 0.68 2.60 5.20
C LEU A 49 0.14 3.18 3.91
N ILE A 50 -0.29 2.30 3.01
CA ILE A 50 -0.78 2.66 1.68
C ILE A 50 -2.29 2.40 1.63
N CYS A 51 -3.03 3.30 0.99
CA CYS A 51 -4.44 3.14 0.67
C CYS A 51 -4.59 2.58 -0.75
N GLN A 52 -4.96 1.31 -0.87
CA GLN A 52 -5.15 0.64 -2.16
C GLN A 52 -6.32 1.22 -2.96
N LEU A 53 -7.35 1.74 -2.29
CA LEU A 53 -8.45 2.43 -2.96
C LEU A 53 -7.96 3.70 -3.65
N LYS A 54 -7.27 4.57 -2.91
CA LYS A 54 -6.75 5.84 -3.44
C LYS A 54 -5.79 5.60 -4.61
N LYS A 55 -4.94 4.57 -4.49
CA LYS A 55 -4.07 4.12 -5.59
C LYS A 55 -4.88 3.73 -6.84
N LYS A 56 -5.89 2.87 -6.70
CA LYS A 56 -6.73 2.44 -7.84
C LYS A 56 -7.41 3.62 -8.52
N THR A 57 -7.99 4.53 -7.74
CA THR A 57 -8.67 5.73 -8.27
C THR A 57 -7.72 6.66 -9.00
N LEU A 58 -6.52 6.90 -8.47
CA LEU A 58 -5.51 7.75 -9.12
C LEU A 58 -4.92 7.11 -10.39
N LEU A 59 -4.85 5.79 -10.44
CA LEU A 59 -4.44 5.05 -11.64
C LEU A 59 -5.58 4.86 -12.65
N GLY A 60 -6.80 5.33 -12.36
CA GLY A 60 -7.97 5.12 -13.22
C GLY A 60 -8.34 3.64 -13.38
N GLN A 61 -8.05 2.81 -12.37
CA GLN A 61 -8.35 1.37 -12.35
C GLN A 61 -9.69 1.06 -11.66
N ASP A 62 -10.54 2.07 -11.50
CA ASP A 62 -11.93 1.87 -11.14
C ASP A 62 -12.65 1.30 -12.38
N ALA A 63 -13.37 0.19 -12.17
CA ALA A 63 -14.00 -0.64 -13.21
C ALA A 63 -14.94 0.14 -14.14
#